data_AF-A0A5C6CK66-F1
#
_entry.id   AF-A0A5C6CK66-F1
#
_cell.length_a   1.000
_cell.length_b   1.000
_cell.length_c   1.000
_cell.angle_alpha   90.00
_cell.angle_beta   90.00
_cell.angle_gamma   90.00
#
_symmetry.space_group_name_H-M   'P 1'
#
loop_
_entity.id
_entity.type
_entity.pdbx_description
1 polymer ?
#
loop_
_entity_poly.entity_id
_entity_poly.type
_entity_poly.pdbx_seq_one_letter_code
_entity_poly.pdbx_strand_id
1 'polypeptide(L)'
;MRLFTSFAIAATFTMTFAIADEPGNGDAPVVMPVEMFFKEMQLLARRVPVGKTKLEQEDSLATLREQIHAKFDDVVLEYRVRIKGVTWKDGLATIQTSSPIHKHKPSARFPFHISPTQPLAIPMSREDATELQTRKPLTFRGKLSFQDGKWGIVGRPPKSQSVFYVKSEDYKQIVSIGTFVTEDYAILIGDEEIFSLHLEAEAK
;
A
#
# COMPACT_ATOMS: atom_id res chain seq x y z
N MET A 1 -47.94 26.83 32.68
CA MET A 1 -47.87 25.75 31.66
C MET A 1 -46.58 25.97 30.87
N ARG A 2 -45.65 25.02 30.93
CA ARG A 2 -44.26 25.17 30.46
C ARG A 2 -44.17 24.95 28.93
N LEU A 3 -43.43 25.82 28.25
CA LEU A 3 -42.97 25.64 26.87
C LEU A 3 -41.88 24.57 26.81
N PHE A 4 -41.96 23.69 25.81
CA PHE A 4 -40.86 22.81 25.41
C PHE A 4 -39.85 23.58 24.57
N THR A 5 -38.60 23.63 25.01
CA THR A 5 -37.44 23.99 24.17
C THR A 5 -36.57 22.76 24.03
N SER A 6 -36.41 22.30 22.79
CA SER A 6 -35.54 21.20 22.41
C SER A 6 -34.12 21.75 22.28
N PHE A 7 -33.15 21.16 23.00
CA PHE A 7 -31.74 21.41 22.78
C PHE A 7 -31.10 20.13 22.24
N ALA A 8 -30.55 20.23 21.02
CA ALA A 8 -29.72 19.23 20.40
C ALA A 8 -28.38 19.15 21.14
N ILE A 9 -27.98 17.96 21.58
CA ILE A 9 -26.65 17.71 22.13
C ILE A 9 -25.72 17.37 20.96
N ALA A 10 -24.85 18.31 20.59
CA ALA A 10 -23.72 18.04 19.72
C ALA A 10 -22.66 17.29 20.55
N ALA A 11 -22.46 16.00 20.26
CA ALA A 11 -21.36 15.24 20.84
C ALA A 11 -20.07 15.54 20.06
N THR A 12 -19.21 16.38 20.63
CA THR A 12 -17.84 16.60 20.19
C THR A 12 -17.01 15.36 20.52
N PHE A 13 -16.58 14.62 19.49
CA PHE A 13 -15.67 13.49 19.66
C PHE A 13 -14.23 14.01 19.70
N THR A 14 -13.67 14.14 20.89
CA THR A 14 -12.24 14.43 21.10
C THR A 14 -11.45 13.14 20.91
N MET A 15 -10.69 13.03 19.81
CA MET A 15 -9.68 11.98 19.68
C MET A 15 -8.43 12.37 20.49
N THR A 16 -8.22 11.70 21.61
CA THR A 16 -6.96 11.78 22.36
C THR A 16 -5.95 10.83 21.71
N PHE A 17 -4.93 11.38 21.07
CA PHE A 17 -3.74 10.62 20.69
C PHE A 17 -2.90 10.42 21.94
N ALA A 18 -2.84 9.19 22.45
CA ALA A 18 -1.84 8.80 23.43
C ALA A 18 -0.51 8.60 22.68
N ILE A 19 0.45 9.47 22.93
CA ILE A 19 1.88 9.18 22.69
C ILE A 19 2.34 8.50 23.97
N ALA A 20 2.67 7.21 23.89
CA ALA A 20 3.26 6.46 24.99
C ALA A 20 4.66 6.02 24.54
N ASP A 21 5.69 6.54 25.21
CA ASP A 21 7.05 6.00 25.16
C ASP A 21 7.26 5.06 26.36
N GLU A 22 7.42 3.76 26.02
CA GLU A 22 8.31 2.69 26.54
C GLU A 22 8.38 2.32 28.06
N PRO A 23 8.54 1.02 28.43
CA PRO A 23 9.53 0.09 27.85
C PRO A 23 9.07 -1.36 27.59
N GLY A 24 9.53 -1.93 26.47
CA GLY A 24 9.31 -3.35 26.14
C GLY A 24 9.83 -3.73 24.76
N ASN A 25 11.10 -4.14 24.69
CA ASN A 25 11.79 -4.71 23.54
C ASN A 25 10.96 -5.79 22.83
N GLY A 26 10.52 -5.46 21.61
CA GLY A 26 9.73 -6.30 20.72
C GLY A 26 8.81 -5.44 19.89
N ASP A 27 9.38 -4.57 19.03
CA ASP A 27 8.63 -3.69 18.12
C ASP A 27 7.57 -4.52 17.38
N ALA A 28 6.31 -4.39 17.79
CA ALA A 28 5.21 -4.93 17.02
C ALA A 28 5.24 -4.20 15.67
N PRO A 29 5.26 -4.92 14.54
CA PRO A 29 5.42 -4.30 13.24
C PRO A 29 4.32 -3.26 13.03
N VAL A 30 4.69 -2.04 12.64
CA VAL A 30 3.75 -0.94 12.41
C VAL A 30 2.83 -1.33 11.25
N VAL A 31 1.58 -1.69 11.58
CA VAL A 31 0.55 -1.99 10.58
C VAL A 31 -0.07 -0.70 10.10
N MET A 32 0.07 -0.42 8.81
CA MET A 32 -0.44 0.78 8.16
C MET A 32 -1.55 0.43 7.17
N PRO A 33 -2.76 1.02 7.31
CA PRO A 33 -3.79 0.93 6.27
C PRO A 33 -3.33 1.57 4.96
N VAL A 34 -3.71 0.99 3.82
CA VAL A 34 -3.31 1.50 2.49
C VAL A 34 -3.74 2.95 2.22
N GLU A 35 -4.86 3.40 2.79
CA GLU A 35 -5.33 4.78 2.68
C GLU A 35 -4.38 5.75 3.41
N MET A 36 -3.83 5.32 4.55
CA MET A 36 -2.84 6.09 5.29
C MET A 36 -1.52 6.14 4.56
N PHE A 37 -1.05 5.00 4.02
CA PHE A 37 0.12 4.96 3.13
C PHE A 37 -0.01 5.96 1.98
N PHE A 38 -1.14 5.92 1.26
CA PHE A 38 -1.40 6.84 0.15
C PHE A 38 -1.36 8.30 0.62
N LYS A 39 -2.06 8.63 1.70
CA LYS A 39 -2.09 10.01 2.23
C LYS A 39 -0.71 10.51 2.64
N GLU A 40 0.06 9.69 3.36
CA GLU A 40 1.40 10.04 3.83
C GLU A 40 2.37 10.23 2.66
N MET A 41 2.30 9.38 1.62
CA MET A 41 3.08 9.55 0.39
C MET A 41 2.79 10.91 -0.28
N GLN A 42 1.52 11.29 -0.40
CA GLN A 42 1.15 12.59 -1.01
C GLN A 42 1.59 13.77 -0.15
N LEU A 43 1.60 13.63 1.18
CA LEU A 43 2.10 14.67 2.09
C LEU A 43 3.62 14.82 2.00
N LEU A 44 4.35 13.71 1.91
CA LEU A 44 5.80 13.68 1.78
C LEU A 44 6.24 14.38 0.49
N ALA A 45 5.58 14.07 -0.63
CA ALA A 45 5.76 14.76 -1.90
C ALA A 45 5.64 16.29 -1.80
N ARG A 46 4.65 16.77 -1.04
CA ARG A 46 4.38 18.20 -0.90
C ARG A 46 5.41 18.91 -0.01
N ARG A 47 6.10 18.19 0.86
CA ARG A 47 7.16 18.70 1.73
C ARG A 47 8.50 18.80 1.01
N VAL A 48 8.68 18.02 -0.05
CA VAL A 48 9.89 18.03 -0.90
C VAL A 48 9.52 18.60 -2.27
N PRO A 49 9.42 19.93 -2.41
CA PRO A 49 9.06 20.55 -3.68
C PRO A 49 10.14 20.27 -4.74
N VAL A 50 9.69 20.20 -5.99
CA VAL A 50 10.56 19.94 -7.13
C VAL A 50 11.40 21.17 -7.45
N GLY A 51 12.71 20.98 -7.59
CA GLY A 51 13.65 21.99 -8.06
C GLY A 51 13.30 22.60 -9.42
N LYS A 52 13.75 23.83 -9.65
CA LYS A 52 13.54 24.52 -10.94
C LYS A 52 14.60 24.11 -11.97
N THR A 53 15.81 23.81 -11.52
CA THR A 53 16.91 23.36 -12.38
C THR A 53 17.04 21.83 -12.36
N LYS A 54 17.77 21.26 -13.33
CA LYS A 54 17.99 19.80 -13.39
C LYS A 54 18.72 19.28 -12.16
N LEU A 55 19.76 19.99 -11.70
CA LEU A 55 20.53 19.60 -10.52
C LEU A 55 19.64 19.61 -9.26
N GLU A 56 18.86 20.68 -9.07
CA GLU A 56 17.91 20.76 -7.95
C GLU A 56 16.83 19.67 -8.02
N GLN A 57 16.43 19.25 -9.23
CA GLN A 57 15.48 18.14 -9.40
C GLN A 57 16.06 16.80 -8.97
N GLU A 58 17.32 16.54 -9.29
CA GLU A 58 18.04 15.34 -8.86
C GLU A 58 18.22 15.32 -7.34
N ASP A 59 18.58 16.45 -6.74
CA ASP A 59 18.71 16.60 -5.29
C ASP A 59 17.36 16.43 -4.56
N SER A 60 16.29 17.07 -5.06
CA SER A 60 14.92 16.89 -4.54
C SER A 60 14.49 15.42 -4.64
N LEU A 61 14.81 14.74 -5.75
CA LEU A 61 14.46 13.34 -5.95
C LEU A 61 15.23 12.41 -4.99
N ALA A 62 16.52 12.66 -4.78
CA ALA A 62 17.33 11.91 -3.82
C ALA A 62 16.79 12.07 -2.39
N THR A 63 16.51 13.32 -1.99
CA THR A 63 15.90 13.64 -0.68
C THR A 63 14.53 12.96 -0.52
N LEU A 64 13.72 12.95 -1.57
CA LEU A 64 12.42 12.30 -1.57
C LEU A 64 12.54 10.78 -1.34
N ARG A 65 13.48 10.12 -2.03
CA ARG A 65 13.73 8.68 -1.90
C ARG A 65 14.21 8.30 -0.50
N GLU A 66 15.15 9.08 0.05
CA GLU A 66 15.64 8.89 1.41
C GLU A 66 14.50 8.97 2.44
N GLN A 67 13.64 9.97 2.32
CA GLN A 67 12.46 10.11 3.20
C GLN A 67 11.43 9.00 3.00
N ILE A 68 11.30 8.46 1.78
CA ILE A 68 10.43 7.32 1.50
C ILE A 68 10.97 6.07 2.21
N HIS A 69 12.25 5.74 2.01
CA HIS A 69 12.91 4.62 2.68
C HIS A 69 12.76 4.72 4.20
N ALA A 70 13.15 5.86 4.77
CA ALA A 70 13.10 6.08 6.22
C ALA A 70 11.69 5.94 6.84
N LYS A 71 10.63 6.12 6.05
CA LYS A 71 9.26 6.13 6.55
C LYS A 71 8.48 4.85 6.27
N PHE A 72 8.73 4.22 5.13
CA PHE A 72 7.87 3.16 4.61
C PHE A 72 8.57 1.82 4.49
N ASP A 73 9.90 1.76 4.51
CA ASP A 73 10.56 0.47 4.62
C ASP A 73 10.17 -0.19 5.94
N ASP A 74 10.01 -1.51 5.87
CA ASP A 74 9.60 -2.37 6.97
C ASP A 74 8.19 -2.16 7.53
N VAL A 75 7.45 -1.17 7.04
CA VAL A 75 6.04 -0.96 7.40
C VAL A 75 5.18 -2.09 6.85
N VAL A 76 4.31 -2.67 7.67
CA VAL A 76 3.37 -3.69 7.22
C VAL A 76 2.13 -3.01 6.65
N LEU A 77 1.96 -3.08 5.35
CA LEU A 77 0.78 -2.58 4.66
C LEU A 77 -0.37 -3.58 4.78
N GLU A 78 -1.55 -3.10 5.16
CA GLU A 78 -2.78 -3.90 5.19
C GLU A 78 -3.89 -3.25 4.36
N TYR A 79 -4.62 -4.06 3.58
CA TYR A 79 -5.83 -3.61 2.90
C TYR A 79 -6.80 -4.73 2.57
N ARG A 80 -8.06 -4.34 2.42
CA ARG A 80 -9.18 -5.23 2.09
C ARG A 80 -9.77 -4.84 0.74
N VAL A 81 -9.90 -5.81 -0.18
CA VAL A 81 -10.43 -5.62 -1.53
C VAL A 81 -11.49 -6.65 -1.87
N ARG A 82 -12.37 -6.30 -2.82
CA ARG A 82 -13.35 -7.24 -3.37
C ARG A 82 -12.70 -8.07 -4.48
N ILE A 83 -13.01 -9.36 -4.51
CA ILE A 83 -12.64 -10.25 -5.62
C ILE A 83 -13.63 -10.02 -6.75
N LYS A 84 -13.12 -9.81 -7.97
CA LYS A 84 -13.89 -9.64 -9.21
C LYS A 84 -14.00 -10.94 -10.00
N GLY A 85 -12.99 -11.79 -9.90
CA GLY A 85 -12.92 -13.05 -10.62
C GLY A 85 -11.64 -13.81 -10.29
N VAL A 86 -11.64 -15.09 -10.57
CA VAL A 86 -10.48 -15.98 -10.42
C VAL A 86 -10.33 -16.75 -11.72
N THR A 87 -9.13 -16.78 -12.28
CA THR A 87 -8.79 -17.62 -13.43
C THR A 87 -7.61 -18.51 -13.07
N TRP A 88 -7.72 -19.80 -13.35
CA TRP A 88 -6.64 -20.75 -13.08
C TRP A 88 -5.97 -21.19 -14.39
N LYS A 89 -4.64 -21.24 -14.39
CA LYS A 89 -3.84 -21.75 -15.51
C LYS A 89 -2.49 -22.25 -15.01
N ASP A 90 -2.07 -23.43 -15.45
CA ASP A 90 -0.72 -23.99 -15.25
C ASP A 90 -0.24 -23.95 -13.77
N GLY A 91 -1.12 -24.32 -12.82
CA GLY A 91 -0.80 -24.33 -11.39
C GLY A 91 -0.83 -22.96 -10.71
N LEU A 92 -1.34 -21.93 -11.39
CA LEU A 92 -1.42 -20.56 -10.89
C LEU A 92 -2.86 -20.04 -10.93
N ALA A 93 -3.39 -19.64 -9.77
CA ALA A 93 -4.64 -18.93 -9.65
C ALA A 93 -4.40 -17.42 -9.72
N THR A 94 -4.96 -16.79 -10.74
CA THR A 94 -4.94 -15.33 -10.92
C THR A 94 -6.22 -14.74 -10.35
N ILE A 95 -6.10 -14.05 -9.21
CA ILE A 95 -7.20 -13.40 -8.50
C ILE A 95 -7.27 -11.93 -8.94
N GLN A 96 -8.34 -11.62 -9.67
CA GLN A 96 -8.66 -10.25 -10.06
C GLN A 96 -9.37 -9.55 -8.91
N THR A 97 -8.88 -8.39 -8.50
CA THR A 97 -9.45 -7.62 -7.38
C THR A 97 -9.85 -6.21 -7.79
N SER A 98 -10.67 -5.54 -6.98
CA SER A 98 -10.84 -4.09 -7.06
C SER A 98 -9.56 -3.38 -6.65
N SER A 99 -9.25 -2.22 -7.23
CA SER A 99 -8.10 -1.43 -6.79
C SER A 99 -8.27 -1.01 -5.32
N PRO A 100 -7.29 -1.24 -4.44
CA PRO A 100 -7.31 -0.72 -3.06
C PRO A 100 -7.18 0.81 -3.01
N ILE A 101 -6.56 1.41 -4.03
CA ILE A 101 -6.34 2.86 -4.12
C ILE A 101 -7.24 3.43 -5.21
N HIS A 102 -7.95 4.53 -4.91
CA HIS A 102 -8.74 5.22 -5.91
C HIS A 102 -7.83 5.92 -6.93
N LYS A 103 -8.17 5.82 -8.21
CA LYS A 103 -7.38 6.45 -9.26
C LYS A 103 -7.63 7.95 -9.25
N HIS A 104 -6.56 8.72 -9.14
CA HIS A 104 -6.61 10.18 -9.24
C HIS A 104 -5.71 10.66 -10.37
N LYS A 105 -6.14 11.77 -10.99
CA LYS A 105 -5.27 12.52 -11.89
C LYS A 105 -4.26 13.32 -11.05
N PRO A 106 -2.98 13.34 -11.44
CA PRO A 106 -1.99 14.18 -10.77
C PRO A 106 -2.43 15.64 -10.70
N SER A 107 -2.17 16.28 -9.56
CA SER A 107 -2.45 17.69 -9.30
C SER A 107 -1.58 18.19 -8.15
N ALA A 108 -1.52 19.49 -7.89
CA ALA A 108 -0.79 20.04 -6.74
C ALA A 108 -1.20 19.44 -5.38
N ARG A 109 -2.45 18.95 -5.26
CA ARG A 109 -2.94 18.27 -4.06
C ARG A 109 -2.55 16.79 -4.01
N PHE A 110 -2.45 16.16 -5.18
CA PHE A 110 -2.10 14.75 -5.38
C PHE A 110 -0.95 14.66 -6.38
N PRO A 111 0.27 15.06 -5.98
CA PRO A 111 1.43 15.12 -6.87
C PRO A 111 1.88 13.75 -7.38
N PHE A 112 1.49 12.66 -6.70
CA PHE A 112 1.81 11.31 -7.11
C PHE A 112 0.61 10.54 -7.67
N HIS A 113 0.85 9.81 -8.74
CA HIS A 113 0.01 8.71 -9.19
C HIS A 113 0.56 7.40 -8.63
N ILE A 114 -0.21 6.76 -7.74
CA ILE A 114 0.13 5.48 -7.12
C ILE A 114 -0.82 4.43 -7.67
N SER A 115 -0.27 3.39 -8.30
CA SER A 115 -1.05 2.30 -8.89
C SER A 115 -0.60 0.93 -8.36
N PRO A 116 -1.50 0.12 -7.79
CA PRO A 116 -1.20 -1.25 -7.41
C PRO A 116 -1.15 -2.16 -8.64
N THR A 117 -0.29 -3.18 -8.58
CA THR A 117 -0.19 -4.22 -9.59
C THR A 117 -1.27 -5.24 -9.33
N GLN A 118 -2.19 -5.33 -10.29
CA GLN A 118 -3.25 -6.32 -10.33
C GLN A 118 -3.13 -7.06 -11.66
N PRO A 119 -3.48 -8.36 -11.72
CA PRO A 119 -4.03 -9.21 -10.66
C PRO A 119 -2.97 -9.85 -9.73
N LEU A 120 -3.40 -10.39 -8.58
CA LEU A 120 -2.55 -11.21 -7.70
C LEU A 120 -2.52 -12.64 -8.25
N ALA A 121 -1.35 -13.25 -8.37
CA ALA A 121 -1.23 -14.59 -8.95
C ALA A 121 -0.61 -15.57 -7.94
N ILE A 122 -1.39 -16.51 -7.43
CA ILE A 122 -1.03 -17.40 -6.31
C ILE A 122 -0.86 -18.84 -6.83
N PRO A 123 0.24 -19.54 -6.50
CA PRO A 123 0.40 -20.95 -6.85
C PRO A 123 -0.57 -21.81 -6.03
N MET A 124 -1.43 -22.58 -6.70
CA MET A 124 -2.38 -23.51 -6.06
C MET A 124 -2.95 -24.52 -7.06
N SER A 125 -3.59 -25.57 -6.55
CA SER A 125 -4.29 -26.56 -7.38
C SER A 125 -5.51 -25.94 -8.07
N ARG A 126 -6.06 -26.66 -9.07
CA ARG A 126 -7.25 -26.19 -9.78
C ARG A 126 -8.47 -26.28 -8.86
N GLU A 127 -8.52 -27.34 -8.06
CA GLU A 127 -9.56 -27.64 -7.08
C GLU A 127 -9.65 -26.50 -6.06
N ASP A 128 -8.53 -26.15 -5.41
CA ASP A 128 -8.46 -25.05 -4.43
C ASP A 128 -8.91 -23.71 -5.05
N ALA A 129 -8.48 -23.44 -6.29
CA ALA A 129 -8.85 -22.21 -7.00
C ALA A 129 -10.35 -22.10 -7.25
N THR A 130 -11.03 -23.23 -7.49
CA THR A 130 -12.50 -23.25 -7.68
C THR A 130 -13.28 -23.15 -6.37
N GLU A 131 -12.67 -23.55 -5.25
CA GLU A 131 -13.28 -23.50 -3.92
C GLU A 131 -13.13 -22.14 -3.23
N LEU A 132 -12.31 -21.23 -3.78
CA LEU A 132 -12.14 -19.88 -3.24
C LEU A 132 -13.48 -19.16 -3.05
N GLN A 133 -13.72 -18.71 -1.82
CA GLN A 133 -14.95 -18.02 -1.43
C GLN A 133 -14.97 -16.57 -1.94
N THR A 134 -15.13 -16.37 -3.26
CA THR A 134 -15.05 -15.06 -3.94
C THR A 134 -16.03 -13.98 -3.45
N ARG A 135 -17.07 -14.36 -2.70
CA ARG A 135 -18.02 -13.42 -2.05
C ARG A 135 -17.44 -12.78 -0.80
N LYS A 136 -16.49 -13.44 -0.14
CA LYS A 136 -15.75 -12.87 0.98
C LYS A 136 -14.71 -11.88 0.46
N PRO A 137 -14.36 -10.86 1.26
CA PRO A 137 -13.27 -9.97 0.91
C PRO A 137 -11.95 -10.73 0.84
N LEU A 138 -11.00 -10.17 0.08
CA LEU A 138 -9.60 -10.54 0.18
C LEU A 138 -8.89 -9.50 1.05
N THR A 139 -8.17 -9.96 2.07
CA THR A 139 -7.29 -9.16 2.90
C THR A 139 -5.85 -9.46 2.51
N PHE A 140 -5.08 -8.42 2.21
CA PHE A 140 -3.65 -8.51 1.96
C PHE A 140 -2.91 -7.85 3.11
N ARG A 141 -1.86 -8.51 3.61
CA ARG A 141 -0.96 -7.97 4.61
C ARG A 141 0.47 -8.28 4.20
N GLY A 142 1.35 -7.28 4.12
CA GLY A 142 2.75 -7.51 3.72
C GLY A 142 3.66 -6.35 4.06
N LYS A 143 4.92 -6.67 4.35
CA LYS A 143 5.98 -5.74 4.69
C LYS A 143 6.45 -4.97 3.46
N LEU A 144 6.50 -3.65 3.50
CA LEU A 144 6.93 -2.82 2.38
C LEU A 144 8.45 -2.75 2.28
N SER A 145 8.94 -2.83 1.05
CA SER A 145 10.32 -2.53 0.68
C SER A 145 10.29 -1.60 -0.53
N PHE A 146 10.90 -0.43 -0.41
CA PHE A 146 11.01 0.50 -1.53
C PHE A 146 12.20 0.16 -2.43
N GLN A 147 11.99 0.23 -3.74
CA GLN A 147 12.99 -0.07 -4.75
C GLN A 147 13.20 1.16 -5.64
N ASP A 148 14.33 1.84 -5.42
CA ASP A 148 14.72 3.06 -6.11
C ASP A 148 14.80 2.90 -7.64
N GLY A 149 14.05 3.73 -8.36
CA GLY A 149 14.10 3.81 -9.84
C GLY A 149 13.82 2.49 -10.57
N LYS A 150 13.42 1.46 -9.83
CA LYS A 150 13.28 0.09 -10.29
C LYS A 150 11.84 -0.14 -10.75
N TRP A 151 11.73 -0.81 -11.90
CA TRP A 151 10.49 -1.36 -12.44
C TRP A 151 9.50 -0.23 -12.77
N GLY A 152 9.49 0.20 -14.04
CA GLY A 152 8.45 1.10 -14.55
C GLY A 152 7.09 0.38 -14.65
N ILE A 153 6.15 0.94 -15.42
CA ILE A 153 4.79 0.38 -15.69
C ILE A 153 4.80 -1.11 -16.08
N VAL A 154 5.91 -1.59 -16.62
CA VAL A 154 6.06 -2.89 -17.29
C VAL A 154 6.71 -3.96 -16.40
N GLY A 155 7.03 -3.65 -15.15
CA GLY A 155 7.52 -4.63 -14.19
C GLY A 155 6.47 -5.73 -13.94
N ARG A 156 6.79 -6.99 -14.23
CA ARG A 156 5.95 -8.12 -13.83
C ARG A 156 6.50 -8.68 -12.55
N PRO A 157 5.87 -8.46 -11.37
CA PRO A 157 6.38 -9.02 -10.13
C PRO A 157 6.71 -10.51 -10.33
N PRO A 158 7.91 -10.96 -9.93
CA PRO A 158 8.34 -12.34 -10.17
C PRO A 158 7.56 -13.34 -9.30
N LYS A 159 6.83 -12.85 -8.29
CA LYS A 159 6.09 -13.60 -7.28
C LYS A 159 4.72 -12.94 -7.02
N SER A 160 3.85 -13.58 -6.24
CA SER A 160 2.50 -13.14 -5.86
C SER A 160 2.44 -11.87 -4.98
N GLN A 161 3.41 -10.96 -5.13
CA GLN A 161 3.58 -9.77 -4.33
C GLN A 161 2.63 -8.65 -4.78
N SER A 162 2.17 -7.86 -3.83
CA SER A 162 1.59 -6.56 -4.12
C SER A 162 2.71 -5.57 -4.47
N VAL A 163 2.54 -4.87 -5.58
CA VAL A 163 3.53 -3.93 -6.10
C VAL A 163 2.86 -2.59 -6.36
N PHE A 164 3.40 -1.50 -5.83
CA PHE A 164 2.86 -0.14 -6.02
C PHE A 164 3.84 0.72 -6.78
N TYR A 165 3.43 1.19 -7.96
CA TYR A 165 4.21 2.10 -8.79
C TYR A 165 3.93 3.55 -8.39
N VAL A 166 4.99 4.34 -8.22
CA VAL A 166 4.88 5.75 -7.88
C VAL A 166 5.42 6.61 -9.02
N LYS A 167 4.56 7.50 -9.53
CA LYS A 167 4.90 8.46 -10.59
C LYS A 167 4.51 9.87 -10.21
N SER A 168 5.20 10.85 -10.77
CA SER A 168 4.83 12.25 -10.67
C SER A 168 4.88 12.92 -12.04
N GLU A 169 4.00 13.90 -12.27
CA GLU A 169 4.05 14.78 -13.45
C GLU A 169 4.98 16.00 -13.22
N ASP A 170 5.24 16.36 -11.96
CA ASP A 170 6.00 17.56 -11.59
C ASP A 170 7.52 17.38 -11.76
N TYR A 171 8.01 16.14 -11.65
CA TYR A 171 9.33 15.75 -12.12
C TYR A 171 9.22 15.54 -13.63
N LYS A 172 9.35 16.61 -14.43
CA LYS A 172 9.07 16.60 -15.87
C LYS A 172 9.86 15.51 -16.60
N GLN A 173 9.10 14.68 -17.33
CA GLN A 173 9.42 13.34 -17.87
C GLN A 173 9.11 12.25 -16.84
N ILE A 174 8.28 11.27 -17.22
CA ILE A 174 7.79 10.18 -16.36
C ILE A 174 8.97 9.32 -15.86
N VAL A 175 9.73 9.83 -14.90
CA VAL A 175 10.76 9.10 -14.18
C VAL A 175 10.00 8.34 -13.09
N SER A 176 10.14 7.01 -13.10
CA SER A 176 9.66 6.19 -12.00
C SER A 176 10.41 6.64 -10.75
N ILE A 177 9.69 7.17 -9.74
CA ILE A 177 10.32 7.53 -8.46
C ILE A 177 10.90 6.25 -7.85
N GLY A 178 10.09 5.19 -7.90
CA GLY A 178 10.47 3.82 -7.58
C GLY A 178 9.21 2.98 -7.45
N THR A 179 9.40 1.80 -6.89
CA THR A 179 8.35 0.80 -6.73
C THR A 179 8.39 0.24 -5.33
N PHE A 180 7.23 0.18 -4.67
CA PHE A 180 7.13 -0.62 -3.46
C PHE A 180 6.84 -2.07 -3.83
N VAL A 181 7.62 -2.98 -3.28
CA VAL A 181 7.34 -4.41 -3.29
C VAL A 181 6.96 -4.85 -1.88
N THR A 182 6.20 -5.95 -1.80
CA THR A 182 5.83 -6.53 -0.51
C THR A 182 6.62 -7.81 -0.26
N GLU A 183 7.22 -7.87 0.92
CA GLU A 183 7.92 -8.99 1.51
C GLU A 183 7.09 -9.53 2.68
N ASP A 184 7.39 -10.72 3.18
CA ASP A 184 6.74 -11.31 4.36
C ASP A 184 5.23 -11.10 4.40
N TYR A 185 4.53 -11.61 3.38
CA TYR A 185 3.13 -11.28 3.15
C TYR A 185 2.20 -12.49 3.26
N ALA A 186 0.96 -12.20 3.65
CA ALA A 186 -0.14 -13.14 3.75
C ALA A 186 -1.37 -12.61 3.01
N ILE A 187 -2.15 -13.54 2.48
CA ILE A 187 -3.39 -13.29 1.76
C ILE A 187 -4.48 -14.12 2.42
N LEU A 188 -5.55 -13.45 2.84
CA LEU A 188 -6.69 -14.07 3.49
C LEU A 188 -7.97 -13.84 2.70
N ILE A 189 -8.89 -14.80 2.75
CA ILE A 189 -10.27 -14.64 2.28
C ILE A 189 -11.22 -14.75 3.47
N GLY A 190 -11.80 -13.62 3.89
CA GLY A 190 -12.40 -13.52 5.22
C GLY A 190 -11.33 -13.69 6.30
N ASP A 191 -11.44 -14.75 7.09
CA ASP A 191 -10.52 -15.07 8.19
C ASP A 191 -9.59 -16.26 7.85
N GLU A 192 -9.71 -16.81 6.64
CA GLU A 192 -8.95 -17.98 6.18
C GLU A 192 -7.72 -17.54 5.39
N GLU A 193 -6.53 -17.94 5.84
CA GLU A 193 -5.29 -17.71 5.11
C GLU A 193 -5.19 -18.68 3.93
N ILE A 194 -5.11 -18.13 2.72
CA ILE A 194 -5.04 -18.92 1.47
C ILE A 194 -3.62 -18.98 0.90
N PHE A 195 -2.73 -18.09 1.36
CA PHE A 195 -1.35 -18.04 0.94
C PHE A 195 -0.53 -17.16 1.89
N SER A 196 0.68 -17.60 2.22
CA SER A 196 1.68 -16.80 2.89
C SER A 196 3.06 -17.06 2.29
N LEU A 197 3.91 -16.03 2.33
CA LEU A 197 5.30 -16.13 1.96
C LEU A 197 6.11 -15.39 3.02
N HIS A 198 6.85 -16.15 3.81
CA HIS A 198 7.84 -15.64 4.74
C HIS A 198 9.21 -15.84 4.12
N LEU A 199 10.00 -14.78 3.99
CA LEU A 199 11.41 -14.92 3.69
C LEU A 199 12.04 -15.46 4.98
N GLU A 200 12.28 -16.78 5.02
CA GLU A 200 13.19 -17.32 6.02
C GLU A 200 14.50 -16.54 5.90
N ALA A 201 14.91 -15.88 6.97
CA ALA A 201 16.24 -15.29 7.04
C ALA A 201 17.21 -16.45 6.77
N GLU A 202 17.83 -16.47 5.58
CA GLU A 202 18.90 -17.42 5.28
C GLU A 202 19.94 -17.27 6.37
N ALA A 203 19.93 -18.22 7.31
CA ALA A 203 20.94 -18.34 8.34
C ALA A 203 22.27 -18.58 7.61
N LYS A 204 23.15 -17.58 7.69
CA LYS A 204 24.56 -17.68 7.28
C LYS A 204 25.27 -18.85 7.94
#